data_AF-A0A1I1GRV2-F1
#
_entry.id   AF-A0A1I1GRV2-F1
#
_cell.length_a   1.000
_cell.length_b   1.000
_cell.length_c   1.000
_cell.angle_alpha   90.00
_cell.angle_beta   90.00
_cell.angle_gamma   90.00
#
_symmetry.space_group_name_H-M   'P 1'
#
loop_
_entity.id
_entity.type
_entity.pdbx_description
1 polymer ?
#
loop_
_entity_poly.entity_id
_entity_poly.type
_entity_poly.pdbx_seq_one_letter_code
_entity_poly.pdbx_strand_id
1 'polypeptide(L)'
;MDSCFFSAYSLHNLYICQIKHIRLFFARFLLGNCSRAICVREHKQSVAETKTQIGIMRKTSQWIRNILLGMLCALVVQPTAWASSLLIPMDEAQANHLKAYGITYWVLQKGGEADWLLNYRGGSFMFKHSVSYENELVVRGVSYEVISDAQAGQILSQIAAPDANMDVMHLEKAPKVAVYSPKSKQPWDDAVTLVMTYAEIPYDVVFDDELMQEKLPKYDWLHLHHEDFTGQYGKFYASFHNAPWYREQVREYEAVAARYGFSKVSQLKLAVVKKIRDFCAGGGFMFAMCSATDTYDIALAAEGVDICDVMFDGDGQDPRANSKLDYSKTFAFKDFKLVTNPYTYEYSDIDDNPIERGLGENNDFFTLFQFSAKWDPIPTMLTQNHLTTIKGFMGQTTAFKNRMIKSDVVIMGETKSINEVRYMHGTYGKGTWTFYGGHDPEDYEHRVGEEPTDLNLHPNSAGYRLILNNILFPAAKKKKQKT
;
A
#
# COMPACT_ATOMS: atom_id res chain seq x y z
N MET A 1 -40.18 43.03 18.74
CA MET A 1 -40.18 41.62 19.15
C MET A 1 -38.74 41.14 19.04
N ASP A 2 -37.82 41.77 19.77
CA ASP A 2 -37.47 41.50 21.19
C ASP A 2 -36.74 40.15 21.29
N SER A 3 -35.52 40.02 21.83
CA SER A 3 -34.79 40.85 22.77
C SER A 3 -33.33 40.37 22.95
N CYS A 4 -32.41 41.34 23.12
CA CYS A 4 -31.23 41.40 24.00
C CYS A 4 -30.31 40.18 24.26
N PHE A 5 -29.00 40.35 24.08
CA PHE A 5 -28.07 40.61 25.21
C PHE A 5 -26.67 41.12 24.75
N PHE A 6 -26.35 42.32 25.22
CA PHE A 6 -25.08 43.01 25.53
C PHE A 6 -23.76 42.82 24.76
N SER A 7 -23.25 44.01 24.38
CA SER A 7 -21.94 44.45 23.88
C SER A 7 -20.92 44.71 25.01
N ALA A 8 -19.61 44.55 24.77
CA ALA A 8 -18.62 45.66 24.79
C ALA A 8 -17.13 45.18 24.69
N TYR A 9 -16.46 45.62 23.61
CA TYR A 9 -15.16 46.34 23.53
C TYR A 9 -14.24 46.36 24.79
N SER A 10 -12.90 46.47 24.77
CA SER A 10 -11.84 46.65 23.76
C SER A 10 -10.50 46.78 24.50
N LEU A 11 -9.43 46.31 23.86
CA LEU A 11 -8.01 46.73 23.88
C LEU A 11 -7.52 47.68 25.00
N HIS A 12 -6.43 47.29 25.68
CA HIS A 12 -5.60 48.19 26.50
C HIS A 12 -4.15 48.16 26.01
N ASN A 13 -3.62 49.34 25.68
CA ASN A 13 -2.23 49.57 25.32
C ASN A 13 -1.80 50.94 25.88
N LEU A 14 -0.56 50.99 26.37
CA LEU A 14 0.34 52.14 26.62
C LEU A 14 0.26 53.04 27.89
N TYR A 15 1.39 52.98 28.62
CA TYR A 15 2.31 54.05 29.10
C TYR A 15 2.16 54.75 30.48
N ILE A 16 3.19 54.49 31.32
CA ILE A 16 4.13 55.39 32.01
C ILE A 16 3.59 56.63 32.78
N CYS A 17 3.91 56.70 34.09
CA CYS A 17 4.56 57.80 34.85
C CYS A 17 3.92 58.14 36.23
N GLN A 18 4.81 58.52 37.16
CA GLN A 18 4.62 59.24 38.43
C GLN A 18 4.36 58.45 39.73
N ILE A 19 5.46 58.15 40.44
CA ILE A 19 5.49 58.10 41.92
C ILE A 19 6.27 59.33 42.41
N LYS A 20 5.54 60.32 42.91
CA LYS A 20 6.03 61.34 43.86
C LYS A 20 4.85 61.72 44.73
N HIS A 21 4.90 61.44 46.02
CA HIS A 21 4.46 62.34 47.10
C HIS A 21 4.55 61.66 48.48
N ILE A 22 5.00 62.46 49.48
CA ILE A 22 4.61 62.42 50.91
C ILE A 22 5.36 61.35 51.75
N ARG A 23 6.13 61.66 52.81
CA ARG A 23 5.81 62.55 53.95
C ARG A 23 7.09 62.92 54.74
N LEU A 24 7.31 64.22 54.94
CA LEU A 24 7.98 64.77 56.12
C LEU A 24 7.04 64.62 57.32
N PHE A 25 7.49 63.97 58.40
CA PHE A 25 7.18 64.32 59.79
C PHE A 25 7.99 63.39 60.71
N PHE A 26 8.47 63.92 61.84
CA PHE A 26 9.34 63.30 62.86
C PHE A 26 10.84 63.30 62.59
N ALA A 27 11.49 64.41 62.97
CA ALA A 27 12.67 64.36 63.85
C ALA A 27 13.03 65.79 64.28
N ARG A 28 12.41 66.26 65.37
CA ARG A 28 12.90 67.42 66.12
C ARG A 28 12.70 67.14 67.60
N PHE A 29 13.62 66.39 68.19
CA PHE A 29 14.11 66.59 69.56
C PHE A 29 15.19 65.55 69.86
N LEU A 30 16.43 66.03 70.06
CA LEU A 30 17.42 65.59 71.06
C LEU A 30 18.85 65.70 70.52
N LEU A 31 19.64 66.54 71.22
CA LEU A 31 21.11 66.55 71.32
C LEU A 31 21.81 67.08 70.04
N GLY A 32 22.67 68.09 70.05
CA GLY A 32 23.70 68.41 71.03
C GLY A 32 25.04 68.36 70.29
N ASN A 33 25.65 69.53 70.04
CA ASN A 33 27.01 69.79 69.56
C ASN A 33 27.80 68.62 68.91
N CYS A 34 27.99 68.65 67.59
CA CYS A 34 29.16 68.02 66.97
C CYS A 34 29.58 68.66 65.63
N SER A 35 30.78 69.26 65.64
CA SER A 35 31.75 69.51 64.56
C SER A 35 31.30 69.67 63.09
N ARG A 36 31.46 70.90 62.59
CA ARG A 36 31.48 71.31 61.16
C ARG A 36 32.49 70.54 60.27
N ALA A 37 33.40 69.75 60.85
CA ALA A 37 34.39 68.95 60.11
C ALA A 37 33.86 67.58 59.64
N ILE A 38 32.80 67.05 60.25
CA ILE A 38 32.24 65.71 59.91
C ILE A 38 31.35 65.80 58.66
N CYS A 39 30.59 66.89 58.53
CA CYS A 39 29.63 67.11 57.45
C CYS A 39 30.28 67.25 56.04
N VAL A 40 31.51 67.77 55.94
CA VAL A 40 32.24 67.88 54.65
C VAL A 40 32.85 66.54 54.22
N ARG A 41 33.16 65.65 55.17
CA ARG A 41 33.69 64.30 54.89
C ARG A 41 32.57 63.37 54.41
N GLU A 42 31.42 63.40 55.06
CA GLU A 42 30.23 62.63 54.68
C GLU A 42 29.67 63.04 53.30
N HIS A 43 29.68 64.34 52.97
CA HIS A 43 29.20 64.81 51.67
C HIS A 43 30.12 64.40 50.51
N LYS A 44 31.44 64.38 50.70
CA LYS A 44 32.40 63.88 49.68
C LYS A 44 32.31 62.35 49.50
N GLN A 45 32.06 61.62 50.58
CA GLN A 45 31.90 60.17 50.57
C GLN A 45 30.57 59.76 49.87
N SER A 46 29.48 60.47 50.16
CA SER A 46 28.19 60.33 49.47
C SER A 46 28.26 60.61 47.96
N VAL A 47 29.00 61.64 47.53
CA VAL A 47 29.17 61.96 46.10
C VAL A 47 30.05 60.92 45.38
N ALA A 48 31.05 60.35 46.07
CA ALA A 48 31.88 59.27 45.54
C ALA A 48 31.11 57.94 45.41
N GLU A 49 30.28 57.61 46.40
CA GLU A 49 29.39 56.44 46.36
C GLU A 49 28.34 56.56 45.24
N THR A 50 27.75 57.75 45.05
CA THR A 50 26.79 58.00 43.98
C THR A 50 27.43 57.87 42.58
N LYS A 51 28.66 58.37 42.38
CA LYS A 51 29.39 58.20 41.10
C LYS A 51 29.75 56.74 40.82
N THR A 52 30.06 55.97 41.86
CA THR A 52 30.39 54.55 41.75
C THR A 52 29.14 53.72 41.40
N GLN A 53 28.00 54.01 42.04
CA GLN A 53 26.69 53.41 41.73
C GLN A 53 26.25 53.68 40.28
N ILE A 54 26.41 54.91 39.78
CA ILE A 54 26.07 55.27 38.39
C ILE A 54 27.00 54.55 37.38
N GLY A 55 28.28 54.38 37.71
CA GLY A 55 29.23 53.61 36.90
C GLY A 55 28.88 52.12 36.81
N ILE A 56 28.45 51.53 37.93
CA ILE A 56 27.96 50.14 37.99
C ILE A 56 26.67 49.99 37.18
N MET A 57 25.72 50.91 37.32
CA MET A 57 24.46 50.91 36.53
C MET A 57 24.69 51.06 35.02
N ARG A 58 25.66 51.86 34.59
CA ARG A 58 26.03 51.97 33.16
C ARG A 58 26.64 50.67 32.64
N LYS A 59 27.56 50.07 33.40
CA LYS A 59 28.17 48.78 33.04
C LYS A 59 27.14 47.65 32.98
N THR A 60 26.21 47.57 33.93
CA THR A 60 25.13 46.58 33.91
C THR A 60 24.15 46.82 32.77
N SER A 61 23.80 48.08 32.46
CA SER A 61 22.94 48.38 31.30
C SER A 61 23.61 47.97 29.97
N GLN A 62 24.93 48.15 29.86
CA GLN A 62 25.68 47.80 28.67
C GLN A 62 25.87 46.28 28.54
N TRP A 63 26.03 45.59 29.67
CA TRP A 63 25.99 44.12 29.74
C TRP A 63 24.63 43.57 29.33
N ILE A 64 23.53 44.09 29.88
CA ILE A 64 22.16 43.67 29.53
C ILE A 64 21.89 43.95 28.04
N ARG A 65 22.31 45.12 27.52
CA ARG A 65 22.15 45.44 26.10
C ARG A 65 22.93 44.46 25.21
N ASN A 66 24.15 44.10 25.58
CA ASN A 66 24.95 43.15 24.81
C ASN A 66 24.38 41.72 24.88
N ILE A 67 23.81 41.31 26.02
CA ILE A 67 23.10 40.01 26.15
C ILE A 67 21.84 40.01 25.28
N LEU A 68 21.04 41.08 25.33
CA LEU A 68 19.83 41.22 24.51
C LEU A 68 20.15 41.27 23.02
N LEU A 69 21.23 41.96 22.62
CA LEU A 69 21.70 41.97 21.23
C LEU A 69 22.20 40.59 20.79
N GLY A 70 22.88 39.86 21.68
CA GLY A 70 23.32 38.49 21.44
C GLY A 70 22.15 37.51 21.27
N MET A 71 21.12 37.61 22.13
CA MET A 71 19.90 36.81 22.01
C MET A 71 19.11 37.15 20.73
N LEU A 72 19.04 38.43 20.35
CA LEU A 72 18.38 38.87 19.12
C LEU A 72 19.11 38.35 17.87
N CYS A 73 20.45 38.39 17.85
CA CYS A 73 21.23 37.81 16.75
C CYS A 73 21.09 36.28 16.68
N ALA A 74 21.00 35.58 17.82
CA ALA A 74 20.75 34.13 17.85
C ALA A 74 19.33 33.75 17.35
N LEU A 75 18.35 34.66 17.45
CA LEU A 75 17.01 34.48 16.90
C LEU A 75 16.92 34.72 15.38
N VAL A 76 17.83 35.53 14.82
CA VAL A 76 17.86 35.84 13.37
C VAL A 76 18.64 34.78 12.58
N VAL A 77 19.62 34.12 13.21
CA VAL A 77 20.33 32.98 12.62
C VAL A 77 19.62 31.68 12.99
N GLN A 78 18.37 31.53 12.57
CA GLN A 78 17.76 30.20 12.49
C GLN A 78 18.44 29.48 11.32
N PRO A 79 18.98 28.26 11.48
CA PRO A 79 19.39 27.48 10.33
C PRO A 79 18.14 27.26 9.47
N THR A 80 18.13 27.82 8.27
CA THR A 80 17.11 27.47 7.27
C THR A 80 17.39 26.03 6.87
N ALA A 81 16.77 25.08 7.56
CA ALA A 81 16.65 23.72 7.04
C ALA A 81 15.83 23.85 5.76
N TRP A 82 16.50 23.81 4.61
CA TRP A 82 15.80 23.70 3.34
C TRP A 82 15.18 22.31 3.33
N ALA A 83 13.86 22.26 3.45
CA ALA A 83 13.16 21.02 3.24
C ALA A 83 13.40 20.59 1.78
N SER A 84 13.70 19.32 1.64
CA SER A 84 13.91 18.65 0.37
C SER A 84 13.02 17.41 0.35
N SER A 85 12.72 16.94 -0.86
CA SER A 85 12.01 15.70 -1.08
C SER A 85 12.94 14.70 -1.77
N LEU A 86 12.68 13.42 -1.54
CA LEU A 86 13.24 12.32 -2.29
C LEU A 86 12.23 11.94 -3.37
N LEU A 87 12.63 12.01 -4.63
CA LEU A 87 11.87 11.51 -5.77
C LEU A 87 12.49 10.19 -6.21
N ILE A 88 11.69 9.13 -6.21
CA ILE A 88 12.06 7.83 -6.76
C ILE A 88 11.47 7.74 -8.17
N PRO A 89 12.29 7.86 -9.23
CA PRO A 89 11.80 7.64 -10.58
C PRO A 89 11.37 6.20 -10.77
N MET A 90 10.26 5.98 -11.48
CA MET A 90 9.73 4.65 -11.80
C MET A 90 9.66 4.40 -13.31
N ASP A 91 10.40 5.20 -14.08
CA ASP A 91 10.67 5.02 -15.51
C ASP A 91 11.95 4.17 -15.72
N GLU A 92 12.48 4.15 -16.94
CA GLU A 92 13.67 3.35 -17.31
C GLU A 92 14.95 3.75 -16.55
N ALA A 93 15.00 4.91 -15.89
CA ALA A 93 16.18 5.36 -15.16
C ALA A 93 16.36 4.66 -13.79
N GLN A 94 15.37 3.89 -13.35
CA GLN A 94 15.41 3.22 -12.05
C GLN A 94 16.31 1.97 -12.09
N ALA A 95 17.19 1.84 -11.11
CA ALA A 95 18.07 0.69 -10.95
C ALA A 95 17.32 -0.55 -10.41
N ASN A 96 16.30 -0.33 -9.58
CA ASN A 96 15.51 -1.43 -9.00
C ASN A 96 14.07 -1.00 -8.71
N HIS A 97 13.15 -1.26 -9.65
CA HIS A 97 11.74 -0.94 -9.47
C HIS A 97 11.12 -1.74 -8.34
N LEU A 98 11.42 -3.04 -8.21
CA LEU A 98 10.72 -3.91 -7.26
C LEU A 98 11.04 -3.50 -5.81
N LYS A 99 12.30 -3.19 -5.50
CA LYS A 99 12.69 -2.66 -4.18
C LYS A 99 12.18 -1.25 -3.91
N ALA A 100 11.88 -0.44 -4.93
CA ALA A 100 11.28 0.87 -4.74
C ALA A 100 9.90 0.81 -4.07
N TYR A 101 9.07 -0.18 -4.41
CA TYR A 101 7.80 -0.43 -3.71
C TYR A 101 8.06 -0.84 -2.25
N GLY A 102 9.07 -1.69 -2.02
CA GLY A 102 9.51 -2.09 -0.70
C GLY A 102 9.90 -0.93 0.21
N ILE A 103 10.72 -0.01 -0.30
CA ILE A 103 11.11 1.20 0.42
C ILE A 103 9.91 2.08 0.70
N THR A 104 9.03 2.27 -0.28
CA THR A 104 7.81 3.07 -0.11
C THR A 104 6.95 2.47 1.00
N TYR A 105 6.74 1.15 1.00
CA TYR A 105 6.04 0.44 2.06
C TYR A 105 6.73 0.62 3.42
N TRP A 106 8.06 0.50 3.48
CA TRP A 106 8.85 0.69 4.71
C TRP A 106 8.75 2.11 5.27
N VAL A 107 8.75 3.14 4.42
CA VAL A 107 8.51 4.54 4.82
C VAL A 107 7.15 4.67 5.51
N LEU A 108 6.10 4.08 4.92
CA LEU A 108 4.76 4.07 5.51
C LEU A 108 4.70 3.31 6.83
N GLN A 109 5.44 2.20 6.97
CA GLN A 109 5.54 1.47 8.25
C GLN A 109 6.19 2.29 9.35
N LYS A 110 7.13 3.18 9.01
CA LYS A 110 7.77 4.11 9.95
C LYS A 110 6.87 5.31 10.29
N GLY A 111 5.65 5.37 9.77
CA GLY A 111 4.72 6.49 9.96
C GLY A 111 5.04 7.70 9.09
N GLY A 112 5.89 7.54 8.07
CA GLY A 112 6.06 8.53 7.02
C GLY A 112 4.89 8.51 6.03
N GLU A 113 4.81 9.53 5.20
CA GLU A 113 3.83 9.66 4.11
C GLU A 113 4.58 9.65 2.77
N ALA A 114 3.91 9.17 1.72
CA ALA A 114 4.44 9.19 0.36
C ALA A 114 3.36 9.58 -0.64
N ASP A 115 3.77 10.31 -1.67
CA ASP A 115 2.96 10.64 -2.83
C ASP A 115 3.29 9.66 -3.96
N TRP A 116 2.27 8.93 -4.43
CA TRP A 116 2.35 8.16 -5.66
C TRP A 116 1.89 9.02 -6.83
N LEU A 117 2.83 9.36 -7.72
CA LEU A 117 2.66 10.28 -8.83
C LEU A 117 2.21 9.51 -10.08
N LEU A 118 0.90 9.29 -10.20
CA LEU A 118 0.32 8.46 -11.25
C LEU A 118 0.57 9.05 -12.65
N ASN A 119 1.01 8.20 -13.57
CA ASN A 119 1.39 8.52 -14.95
C ASN A 119 2.55 9.53 -15.07
N TYR A 120 3.16 9.96 -13.96
CA TYR A 120 4.37 10.75 -13.98
C TYR A 120 5.57 9.83 -13.84
N ARG A 121 6.43 9.79 -14.87
CA ARG A 121 7.67 8.98 -14.91
C ARG A 121 7.44 7.53 -14.46
N GLY A 122 6.45 6.86 -15.07
CA GLY A 122 6.13 5.45 -14.79
C GLY A 122 5.50 5.19 -13.43
N GLY A 123 4.96 6.21 -12.76
CA GLY A 123 4.33 6.09 -11.44
C GLY A 123 5.29 6.33 -10.30
N SER A 124 6.08 7.41 -10.36
CA SER A 124 7.10 7.74 -9.37
C SER A 124 6.57 7.87 -7.95
N PHE A 125 7.42 7.61 -6.96
CA PHE A 125 7.13 7.91 -5.56
C PHE A 125 7.86 9.17 -5.11
N MET A 126 7.25 9.98 -4.27
CA MET A 126 7.87 11.16 -3.68
C MET A 126 7.55 11.25 -2.21
N PHE A 127 8.55 11.48 -1.37
CA PHE A 127 8.34 11.68 0.07
C PHE A 127 9.38 12.64 0.65
N LYS A 128 9.12 13.15 1.86
CA LYS A 128 10.05 14.08 2.52
C LYS A 128 11.42 13.45 2.71
N HIS A 129 12.46 14.24 2.47
CA HIS A 129 13.83 13.81 2.70
C HIS A 129 14.07 13.51 4.19
N SER A 130 14.76 12.41 4.41
CA SER A 130 15.33 12.04 5.70
C SER A 130 16.61 11.27 5.41
N VAL A 131 17.66 11.54 6.18
CA VAL A 131 18.93 10.80 6.08
C VAL A 131 18.71 9.30 6.23
N SER A 132 17.75 8.89 7.07
CA SER A 132 17.42 7.47 7.23
C SER A 132 16.80 6.86 5.97
N TYR A 133 15.99 7.62 5.22
CA TYR A 133 15.33 7.13 4.01
C TYR A 133 16.31 7.11 2.84
N GLU A 134 17.15 8.14 2.73
CA GLU A 134 18.22 8.22 1.75
C GLU A 134 19.21 7.05 1.88
N ASN A 135 19.66 6.77 3.10
CA ASN A 135 20.56 5.64 3.35
C ASN A 135 19.92 4.30 2.96
N GLU A 136 18.62 4.11 3.24
CA GLU A 136 17.92 2.87 2.89
C GLU A 136 17.79 2.69 1.37
N LEU A 137 17.55 3.77 0.62
CA LEU A 137 17.56 3.79 -0.84
C LEU A 137 18.92 3.33 -1.40
N VAL A 138 20.02 3.88 -0.85
CA VAL A 138 21.38 3.48 -1.25
C VAL A 138 21.64 2.00 -0.92
N VAL A 139 21.32 1.56 0.29
CA VAL A 139 21.54 0.17 0.75
C VAL A 139 20.80 -0.84 -0.12
N ARG A 140 19.56 -0.52 -0.52
CA ARG A 140 18.74 -1.40 -1.35
C ARG A 140 18.97 -1.25 -2.85
N GLY A 141 19.84 -0.33 -3.28
CA GLY A 141 20.18 -0.12 -4.68
C GLY A 141 19.04 0.49 -5.50
N VAL A 142 18.26 1.39 -4.90
CA VAL A 142 17.17 2.10 -5.56
C VAL A 142 17.63 3.51 -5.92
N SER A 143 17.53 3.86 -7.21
CA SER A 143 17.83 5.20 -7.72
C SER A 143 16.85 6.22 -7.15
N TYR A 144 17.36 7.39 -6.78
CA TYR A 144 16.58 8.51 -6.26
C TYR A 144 17.18 9.86 -6.64
N GLU A 145 16.38 10.91 -6.54
CA GLU A 145 16.78 12.30 -6.73
C GLU A 145 16.43 13.10 -5.46
N VAL A 146 17.38 13.87 -4.93
CA VAL A 146 17.11 14.87 -3.89
C VAL A 146 16.70 16.16 -4.57
N ILE A 147 15.44 16.55 -4.40
CA ILE A 147 14.86 17.74 -5.03
C ILE A 147 14.49 18.79 -3.99
N SER A 148 14.63 20.06 -4.36
CA SER A 148 14.16 21.18 -3.54
C SER A 148 12.63 21.23 -3.50
N ASP A 149 12.06 21.88 -2.47
CA ASP A 149 10.62 22.15 -2.39
C ASP A 149 10.08 22.88 -3.63
N ALA A 150 10.89 23.77 -4.24
CA ALA A 150 10.51 24.46 -5.47
C ALA A 150 10.33 23.49 -6.65
N GLN A 151 11.23 22.51 -6.79
CA GLN A 151 11.14 21.48 -7.82
C GLN A 151 9.96 20.54 -7.55
N ALA A 152 9.78 20.10 -6.29
CA ALA A 152 8.62 19.29 -5.91
C ALA A 152 7.29 20.03 -6.22
N GLY A 153 7.21 21.32 -5.90
CA GLY A 153 6.06 22.16 -6.23
C GLY A 153 5.80 22.30 -7.74
N GLN A 154 6.86 22.37 -8.56
CA GLN A 154 6.73 22.37 -10.02
C GLN A 154 6.16 21.05 -10.55
N ILE A 155 6.67 19.91 -10.06
CA ILE A 155 6.16 18.57 -10.42
C ILE A 155 4.69 18.44 -10.05
N LEU A 156 4.31 18.81 -8.83
CA LEU A 156 2.93 18.76 -8.37
C LEU A 156 2.02 19.68 -9.19
N SER A 157 2.51 20.87 -9.59
CA SER A 157 1.75 21.80 -10.45
C SER A 157 1.55 21.23 -11.86
N GLN A 158 2.55 20.54 -12.41
CA GLN A 158 2.43 19.84 -13.69
C GLN A 158 1.38 18.72 -13.61
N ILE A 159 1.43 17.91 -12.55
CA ILE A 159 0.48 16.80 -12.35
C ILE A 159 -0.95 17.33 -12.18
N ALA A 160 -1.11 18.45 -11.48
CA ALA A 160 -2.41 19.09 -11.25
C ALA A 160 -2.99 19.78 -12.49
N ALA A 161 -2.21 19.97 -13.57
CA ALA A 161 -2.66 20.65 -14.78
C ALA A 161 -3.91 19.95 -15.35
N PRO A 162 -5.02 20.68 -15.66
CA PRO A 162 -6.30 20.07 -16.05
C PRO A 162 -6.20 19.11 -17.24
N ASP A 163 -5.34 19.42 -18.21
CA ASP A 163 -5.08 18.69 -19.44
C ASP A 163 -4.06 17.54 -19.29
N ALA A 164 -3.33 17.48 -18.17
CA ALA A 164 -2.45 16.36 -17.88
C ALA A 164 -3.28 15.13 -17.44
N ASN A 165 -3.04 13.98 -18.08
CA ASN A 165 -3.53 12.69 -17.60
C ASN A 165 -2.64 12.14 -16.47
N MET A 166 -2.49 12.92 -15.40
CA MET A 166 -1.70 12.58 -14.21
C MET A 166 -2.52 12.90 -12.97
N ASP A 167 -2.19 12.24 -11.85
CA ASP A 167 -2.77 12.57 -10.56
C ASP A 167 -1.84 12.16 -9.41
N VAL A 168 -2.05 12.72 -8.23
CA VAL A 168 -1.32 12.35 -7.01
C VAL A 168 -2.22 11.52 -6.10
N MET A 169 -1.73 10.37 -5.68
CA MET A 169 -2.32 9.55 -4.62
C MET A 169 -1.47 9.62 -3.36
N HIS A 170 -2.03 10.20 -2.30
CA HIS A 170 -1.36 10.28 -1.01
C HIS A 170 -1.49 8.95 -0.27
N LEU A 171 -0.34 8.40 0.14
CA LEU A 171 -0.20 7.17 0.91
C LEU A 171 0.14 7.53 2.36
N GLU A 172 -0.68 7.09 3.31
CA GLU A 172 -0.55 7.50 4.73
C GLU A 172 -0.21 6.33 5.66
N LYS A 173 -0.54 5.10 5.28
CA LYS A 173 -0.40 3.94 6.16
C LYS A 173 -0.08 2.67 5.37
N ALA A 174 0.91 1.92 5.87
CA ALA A 174 1.24 0.62 5.32
C ALA A 174 0.06 -0.36 5.51
N PRO A 175 -0.42 -1.01 4.43
CA PRO A 175 -1.54 -1.95 4.52
C PRO A 175 -1.10 -3.24 5.19
N LYS A 176 -2.01 -3.85 5.95
CA LYS A 176 -1.82 -5.18 6.51
C LYS A 176 -2.10 -6.23 5.45
N VAL A 177 -1.08 -7.00 5.11
CA VAL A 177 -1.10 -7.94 3.99
C VAL A 177 -1.19 -9.37 4.49
N ALA A 178 -2.09 -10.16 3.90
CA ALA A 178 -2.18 -11.60 4.11
C ALA A 178 -2.00 -12.35 2.79
N VAL A 179 -1.33 -13.50 2.87
CA VAL A 179 -1.23 -14.46 1.77
C VAL A 179 -1.97 -15.72 2.18
N TYR A 180 -3.03 -16.07 1.45
CA TYR A 180 -3.72 -17.34 1.60
C TYR A 180 -2.88 -18.42 0.93
N SER A 181 -2.19 -19.26 1.71
CA SER A 181 -1.30 -20.31 1.21
C SER A 181 -1.20 -21.48 2.20
N PRO A 182 -1.09 -22.75 1.72
CA PRO A 182 -0.85 -23.89 2.58
C PRO A 182 0.42 -23.70 3.42
N LYS A 183 0.42 -24.21 4.66
CA LYS A 183 1.60 -24.16 5.54
C LYS A 183 2.62 -25.25 5.21
N SER A 184 2.20 -26.27 4.49
CA SER A 184 3.07 -27.35 3.99
C SER A 184 3.84 -26.89 2.75
N LYS A 185 5.10 -27.33 2.65
CA LYS A 185 5.98 -26.98 1.52
C LYS A 185 5.41 -27.55 0.21
N GLN A 186 5.15 -26.66 -0.76
CA GLN A 186 4.76 -27.03 -2.11
C GLN A 186 6.00 -27.21 -3.01
N PRO A 187 5.91 -27.99 -4.10
CA PRO A 187 6.99 -28.17 -5.07
C PRO A 187 7.06 -27.08 -6.16
N TRP A 188 6.36 -25.96 -5.97
CA TRP A 188 6.39 -24.76 -6.80
C TRP A 188 6.45 -23.54 -5.89
N ASP A 189 6.90 -22.40 -6.44
CA ASP A 189 6.97 -21.14 -5.71
C ASP A 189 5.73 -20.28 -5.93
N ASP A 190 5.61 -19.22 -5.14
CA ASP A 190 4.57 -18.20 -5.30
C ASP A 190 5.24 -16.90 -5.74
N ALA A 191 5.03 -16.50 -6.99
CA ALA A 191 5.54 -15.24 -7.55
C ALA A 191 5.22 -14.05 -6.64
N VAL A 192 4.04 -14.01 -6.01
CA VAL A 192 3.68 -12.91 -5.10
C VAL A 192 4.55 -12.92 -3.85
N THR A 193 4.71 -14.07 -3.18
CA THR A 193 5.58 -14.13 -1.99
C THR A 193 7.04 -13.91 -2.34
N LEU A 194 7.48 -14.34 -3.53
CA LEU A 194 8.83 -14.14 -4.04
C LEU A 194 9.14 -12.64 -4.16
N VAL A 195 8.27 -11.88 -4.84
CA VAL A 195 8.47 -10.44 -4.99
C VAL A 195 8.29 -9.67 -3.69
N MET A 196 7.36 -10.10 -2.82
CA MET A 196 7.21 -9.50 -1.49
C MET A 196 8.47 -9.71 -0.65
N THR A 197 9.05 -10.90 -0.68
CA THR A 197 10.30 -11.21 0.02
C THR A 197 11.46 -10.39 -0.54
N TYR A 198 11.58 -10.31 -1.87
CA TYR A 198 12.62 -9.51 -2.55
C TYR A 198 12.51 -8.01 -2.26
N ALA A 199 11.29 -7.48 -2.22
CA ALA A 199 11.01 -6.09 -1.87
C ALA A 199 11.01 -5.86 -0.35
N GLU A 200 11.18 -6.90 0.47
CA GLU A 200 11.13 -6.86 1.94
C GLU A 200 9.80 -6.31 2.49
N ILE A 201 8.69 -6.67 1.86
CA ILE A 201 7.33 -6.33 2.32
C ILE A 201 6.81 -7.49 3.20
N PRO A 202 6.54 -7.26 4.50
CA PRO A 202 6.05 -8.31 5.38
C PRO A 202 4.60 -8.69 5.07
N TYR A 203 4.29 -9.97 5.27
CA TYR A 203 2.95 -10.54 5.16
C TYR A 203 2.73 -11.61 6.23
N ASP A 204 1.46 -11.83 6.56
CA ASP A 204 1.05 -13.00 7.34
C ASP A 204 0.60 -14.10 6.39
N VAL A 205 1.01 -15.35 6.65
CA VAL A 205 0.44 -16.52 5.98
C VAL A 205 -0.83 -16.94 6.72
N VAL A 206 -1.93 -17.04 5.97
CA VAL A 206 -3.23 -17.53 6.45
C VAL A 206 -3.67 -18.70 5.58
N PHE A 207 -4.49 -19.61 6.10
CA PHE A 207 -5.08 -20.66 5.28
C PHE A 207 -6.51 -20.97 5.76
N ASP A 208 -7.02 -22.15 5.46
CA ASP A 208 -8.38 -22.59 5.80
C ASP A 208 -8.73 -22.33 7.28
N ASP A 209 -7.85 -22.72 8.21
CA ASP A 209 -8.08 -22.53 9.65
C ASP A 209 -8.31 -21.07 10.03
N GLU A 210 -7.43 -20.16 9.59
CA GLU A 210 -7.53 -18.75 9.92
C GLU A 210 -8.78 -18.09 9.33
N LEU A 211 -9.19 -18.51 8.14
CA LEU A 211 -10.38 -18.00 7.48
C LEU A 211 -11.66 -18.49 8.15
N MET A 212 -11.70 -19.75 8.54
CA MET A 212 -12.82 -20.33 9.30
C MET A 212 -12.95 -19.74 10.70
N GLN A 213 -11.84 -19.27 11.29
CA GLN A 213 -11.79 -18.56 12.58
C GLN A 213 -12.03 -17.04 12.47
N GLU A 214 -12.50 -16.55 11.32
CA GLU A 214 -12.84 -15.14 11.08
C GLU A 214 -11.69 -14.16 11.32
N LYS A 215 -10.45 -14.56 10.99
CA LYS A 215 -9.27 -13.69 11.16
C LYS A 215 -9.04 -12.72 10.00
N LEU A 216 -9.78 -12.83 8.89
CA LEU A 216 -9.62 -11.97 7.71
C LEU A 216 -9.86 -10.46 7.96
N PRO A 217 -10.85 -10.01 8.75
CA PRO A 217 -11.20 -8.59 8.87
C PRO A 217 -10.09 -7.67 9.42
N LYS A 218 -9.00 -8.21 9.95
CA LYS A 218 -7.86 -7.42 10.44
C LYS A 218 -6.87 -7.03 9.33
N TYR A 219 -7.02 -7.57 8.12
CA TYR A 219 -6.17 -7.31 6.96
C TYR A 219 -6.84 -6.31 6.01
N ASP A 220 -6.02 -5.59 5.25
CA ASP A 220 -6.48 -4.67 4.21
C ASP A 220 -6.43 -5.33 2.82
N TRP A 221 -5.51 -6.30 2.64
CA TRP A 221 -5.25 -6.97 1.38
C TRP A 221 -5.02 -8.47 1.57
N LEU A 222 -5.56 -9.28 0.64
CA LEU A 222 -5.45 -10.74 0.63
C LEU A 222 -4.99 -11.23 -0.75
N HIS A 223 -3.86 -11.93 -0.82
CA HIS A 223 -3.50 -12.75 -1.98
C HIS A 223 -4.09 -14.15 -1.88
N LEU A 224 -4.57 -14.70 -2.99
CA LEU A 224 -4.91 -16.11 -3.13
C LEU A 224 -3.80 -16.83 -3.93
N HIS A 225 -2.94 -17.58 -3.24
CA HIS A 225 -1.81 -18.29 -3.84
C HIS A 225 -2.28 -19.58 -4.52
N HIS A 226 -2.33 -19.60 -5.85
CA HIS A 226 -2.52 -20.76 -6.75
C HIS A 226 -3.49 -21.86 -6.29
N GLU A 227 -4.48 -21.47 -5.48
CA GLU A 227 -5.34 -22.42 -4.79
C GLU A 227 -6.39 -22.96 -5.76
N ASP A 228 -6.72 -24.24 -5.57
CA ASP A 228 -7.92 -24.83 -6.13
C ASP A 228 -9.09 -24.75 -5.14
N PHE A 229 -10.00 -23.80 -5.38
CA PHE A 229 -11.22 -23.65 -4.58
C PHE A 229 -12.34 -24.64 -4.95
N THR A 230 -12.18 -25.45 -5.99
CA THR A 230 -13.17 -26.46 -6.39
C THR A 230 -13.11 -27.72 -5.54
N GLY A 231 -11.98 -27.98 -4.88
CA GLY A 231 -11.75 -29.20 -4.11
C GLY A 231 -11.31 -30.40 -4.96
N GLN A 232 -10.75 -30.16 -6.14
CA GLN A 232 -10.22 -31.18 -7.07
C GLN A 232 -8.68 -31.31 -6.95
N TYR A 233 -8.10 -30.83 -5.86
CA TYR A 233 -6.66 -30.91 -5.50
C TYR A 233 -5.73 -30.47 -6.63
N GLY A 234 -6.03 -29.32 -7.24
CA GLY A 234 -5.17 -28.77 -8.27
C GLY A 234 -5.31 -29.46 -9.63
N LYS A 235 -6.31 -30.35 -9.82
CA LYS A 235 -6.43 -31.27 -10.97
C LYS A 235 -5.14 -32.07 -11.22
N PHE A 236 -4.33 -32.29 -10.18
CA PHE A 236 -3.04 -32.97 -10.28
C PHE A 236 -3.14 -34.50 -10.28
N TYR A 237 -4.34 -35.07 -10.16
CA TYR A 237 -4.56 -36.51 -10.05
C TYR A 237 -3.90 -37.30 -11.19
N ALA A 238 -4.09 -36.88 -12.45
CA ALA A 238 -3.57 -37.59 -13.62
C ALA A 238 -2.05 -37.78 -13.56
N SER A 239 -1.33 -36.71 -13.22
CA SER A 239 0.14 -36.66 -13.28
C SER A 239 0.80 -37.06 -11.95
N PHE A 240 0.13 -36.82 -10.81
CA PHE A 240 0.78 -36.83 -9.51
C PHE A 240 0.05 -37.60 -8.41
N HIS A 241 -1.01 -38.36 -8.68
CA HIS A 241 -1.73 -39.12 -7.63
C HIS A 241 -0.85 -40.05 -6.78
N ASN A 242 0.27 -40.55 -7.34
CA ASN A 242 1.24 -41.38 -6.62
C ASN A 242 2.35 -40.59 -5.93
N ALA A 243 2.46 -39.29 -6.18
CA ALA A 243 3.50 -38.45 -5.59
C ALA A 243 3.29 -38.28 -4.08
N PRO A 244 4.36 -38.36 -3.25
CA PRO A 244 4.23 -38.21 -1.80
C PRO A 244 3.60 -36.89 -1.37
N TRP A 245 3.98 -35.77 -2.02
CA TRP A 245 3.46 -34.45 -1.71
C TRP A 245 1.94 -34.34 -1.98
N TYR A 246 1.46 -34.93 -3.08
CA TYR A 246 0.05 -34.91 -3.44
C TYR A 246 -0.78 -35.67 -2.41
N ARG A 247 -0.33 -36.89 -2.05
CA ARG A 247 -1.02 -37.72 -1.05
C ARG A 247 -1.05 -37.06 0.33
N GLU A 248 -0.02 -36.31 0.69
CA GLU A 248 0.02 -35.54 1.94
C GLU A 248 -0.94 -34.35 1.88
N GLN A 249 -0.96 -33.61 0.76
CA GLN A 249 -1.90 -32.50 0.56
C GLN A 249 -3.36 -32.98 0.67
N VAL A 250 -3.72 -34.08 0.00
CA VAL A 250 -5.06 -34.67 0.10
C VAL A 250 -5.41 -34.98 1.56
N ARG A 251 -4.52 -35.67 2.28
CA ARG A 251 -4.73 -36.02 3.70
C ARG A 251 -4.89 -34.77 4.58
N GLU A 252 -4.06 -33.76 4.37
CA GLU A 252 -4.10 -32.50 5.12
C GLU A 252 -5.45 -31.81 4.91
N TYR A 253 -5.89 -31.69 3.66
CA TYR A 253 -7.12 -30.98 3.31
C TYR A 253 -8.36 -31.73 3.82
N GLU A 254 -8.40 -33.05 3.69
CA GLU A 254 -9.46 -33.89 4.26
C GLU A 254 -9.52 -33.77 5.79
N ALA A 255 -8.38 -33.74 6.46
CA ALA A 255 -8.30 -33.60 7.92
C ALA A 255 -8.80 -32.22 8.39
N VAL A 256 -8.53 -31.14 7.64
CA VAL A 256 -9.08 -29.81 7.94
C VAL A 256 -10.59 -29.78 7.69
N ALA A 257 -11.07 -30.33 6.58
CA ALA A 257 -12.50 -30.41 6.27
C ALA A 257 -13.27 -31.13 7.38
N ALA A 258 -12.80 -32.30 7.80
CA ALA A 258 -13.39 -33.08 8.88
C ALA A 258 -13.40 -32.31 10.23
N ARG A 259 -12.33 -31.56 10.53
CA ARG A 259 -12.21 -30.76 11.76
C ARG A 259 -13.27 -29.66 11.88
N TYR A 260 -13.66 -29.07 10.74
CA TYR A 260 -14.74 -28.08 10.68
C TYR A 260 -16.12 -28.70 10.40
N GLY A 261 -16.23 -30.04 10.39
CA GLY A 261 -17.48 -30.76 10.24
C GLY A 261 -17.98 -30.88 8.79
N PHE A 262 -17.12 -30.64 7.81
CA PHE A 262 -17.42 -30.87 6.40
C PHE A 262 -17.11 -32.32 6.02
N SER A 263 -17.97 -32.92 5.19
CA SER A 263 -17.75 -34.27 4.67
C SER A 263 -16.83 -34.29 3.45
N LYS A 264 -16.69 -33.15 2.76
CA LYS A 264 -15.92 -33.00 1.52
C LYS A 264 -15.05 -31.75 1.57
N VAL A 265 -13.86 -31.81 0.95
CA VAL A 265 -12.98 -30.65 0.81
C VAL A 265 -13.63 -29.55 -0.03
N SER A 266 -14.37 -29.89 -1.08
CA SER A 266 -15.14 -28.94 -1.89
C SER A 266 -16.12 -28.09 -1.05
N GLN A 267 -16.72 -28.67 -0.02
CA GLN A 267 -17.62 -27.96 0.90
C GLN A 267 -16.85 -26.98 1.81
N LEU A 268 -15.70 -27.39 2.33
CA LEU A 268 -14.81 -26.50 3.10
C LEU A 268 -14.34 -25.34 2.21
N LYS A 269 -13.86 -25.62 1.00
CA LYS A 269 -13.36 -24.60 0.07
C LYS A 269 -14.47 -23.61 -0.33
N LEU A 270 -15.69 -24.08 -0.55
CA LEU A 270 -16.85 -23.20 -0.74
C LEU A 270 -17.12 -22.30 0.48
N ALA A 271 -16.99 -22.82 1.71
CA ALA A 271 -17.13 -22.00 2.92
C ALA A 271 -16.03 -20.94 3.03
N VAL A 272 -14.80 -21.30 2.69
CA VAL A 272 -13.63 -20.40 2.62
C VAL A 272 -13.84 -19.30 1.58
N VAL A 273 -14.26 -19.65 0.36
CA VAL A 273 -14.60 -18.71 -0.71
C VAL A 273 -15.67 -17.71 -0.26
N LYS A 274 -16.70 -18.17 0.46
CA LYS A 274 -17.70 -17.26 1.03
C LYS A 274 -17.12 -16.29 2.07
N LYS A 275 -16.17 -16.72 2.89
CA LYS A 275 -15.45 -15.81 3.83
C LYS A 275 -14.63 -14.75 3.09
N ILE A 276 -13.97 -15.12 1.99
CA ILE A 276 -13.20 -14.18 1.14
C ILE A 276 -14.15 -13.21 0.42
N ARG A 277 -15.29 -13.70 -0.08
CA ARG A 277 -16.34 -12.87 -0.67
C ARG A 277 -16.85 -11.83 0.33
N ASP A 278 -17.11 -12.25 1.56
CA ASP A 278 -17.60 -11.37 2.62
C ASP A 278 -16.52 -10.35 3.04
N PHE A 279 -15.24 -10.73 3.03
CA PHE A 279 -14.11 -9.81 3.19
C PHE A 279 -14.09 -8.72 2.10
N CYS A 280 -14.25 -9.09 0.83
CA CYS A 280 -14.37 -8.12 -0.26
C CYS A 280 -15.62 -7.23 -0.07
N ALA A 281 -16.77 -7.83 0.23
CA ALA A 281 -18.02 -7.09 0.47
C ALA A 281 -17.87 -6.05 1.59
N GLY A 282 -17.07 -6.37 2.62
CA GLY A 282 -16.76 -5.51 3.76
C GLY A 282 -15.81 -4.34 3.46
N GLY A 283 -15.15 -4.32 2.30
CA GLY A 283 -14.19 -3.28 1.92
C GLY A 283 -12.75 -3.77 1.73
N GLY A 284 -12.50 -5.06 1.88
CA GLY A 284 -11.19 -5.66 1.65
C GLY A 284 -10.80 -5.69 0.18
N PHE A 285 -9.50 -5.82 -0.07
CA PHE A 285 -8.93 -6.01 -1.40
C PHE A 285 -8.47 -7.47 -1.58
N MET A 286 -8.98 -8.17 -2.60
CA MET A 286 -8.49 -9.49 -2.97
C MET A 286 -7.68 -9.44 -4.28
N PHE A 287 -6.54 -10.11 -4.29
CA PHE A 287 -5.71 -10.31 -5.48
C PHE A 287 -5.51 -11.81 -5.73
N ALA A 288 -5.90 -12.31 -6.90
CA ALA A 288 -5.74 -13.72 -7.25
C ALA A 288 -4.95 -13.87 -8.55
N MET A 289 -4.15 -14.93 -8.60
CA MET A 289 -3.35 -15.30 -9.77
C MET A 289 -3.48 -16.78 -10.11
N CYS A 290 -3.26 -17.12 -11.38
CA CYS A 290 -3.29 -18.51 -11.87
C CYS A 290 -4.65 -19.17 -11.54
N SER A 291 -4.66 -20.44 -11.12
CA SER A 291 -5.84 -21.23 -10.74
C SER A 291 -6.74 -20.59 -9.69
N ALA A 292 -6.22 -19.71 -8.82
CA ALA A 292 -7.05 -19.05 -7.82
C ALA A 292 -8.08 -18.08 -8.44
N THR A 293 -7.92 -17.71 -9.72
CA THR A 293 -8.82 -16.78 -10.42
C THR A 293 -10.10 -17.47 -10.88
N ASP A 294 -10.00 -18.54 -11.66
CA ASP A 294 -11.15 -19.25 -12.22
C ASP A 294 -11.81 -20.18 -11.20
N THR A 295 -11.04 -20.92 -10.40
CA THR A 295 -11.57 -21.86 -9.41
C THR A 295 -12.41 -21.16 -8.34
N TYR A 296 -12.08 -19.91 -8.01
CA TYR A 296 -12.84 -19.09 -7.07
C TYR A 296 -14.27 -18.83 -7.57
N ASP A 297 -14.42 -18.41 -8.81
CA ASP A 297 -15.72 -18.19 -9.43
C ASP A 297 -16.45 -19.50 -9.73
N ILE A 298 -15.72 -20.56 -10.10
CA ILE A 298 -16.30 -21.91 -10.26
C ILE A 298 -16.92 -22.38 -8.95
N ALA A 299 -16.22 -22.23 -7.82
CA ALA A 299 -16.74 -22.61 -6.51
C ALA A 299 -18.01 -21.83 -6.15
N LEU A 300 -18.06 -20.52 -6.43
CA LEU A 300 -19.26 -19.70 -6.22
C LEU A 300 -20.43 -20.14 -7.10
N ALA A 301 -20.18 -20.36 -8.39
CA ALA A 301 -21.22 -20.77 -9.34
C ALA A 301 -21.76 -22.18 -9.06
N ALA A 302 -20.91 -23.06 -8.54
CA ALA A 302 -21.23 -24.45 -8.21
C ALA A 302 -21.79 -24.64 -6.79
N GLU A 303 -22.18 -23.57 -6.08
CA GLU A 303 -22.74 -23.69 -4.74
C GLU A 303 -23.95 -24.64 -4.71
N GLY A 304 -23.79 -25.76 -3.98
CA GLY A 304 -24.81 -26.80 -3.84
C GLY A 304 -24.88 -27.79 -5.01
N VAL A 305 -23.91 -27.76 -5.91
CA VAL A 305 -23.77 -28.66 -7.06
C VAL A 305 -22.50 -29.49 -6.89
N ASP A 306 -22.60 -30.80 -7.11
CA ASP A 306 -21.43 -31.66 -7.06
C ASP A 306 -20.64 -31.59 -8.38
N ILE A 307 -19.41 -31.10 -8.30
CA ILE A 307 -18.51 -30.91 -9.44
C ILE A 307 -17.27 -31.80 -9.36
N CYS A 308 -17.11 -32.55 -8.27
CA CYS A 308 -16.00 -33.47 -8.07
C CYS A 308 -16.39 -34.88 -8.53
N ASP A 309 -15.42 -35.62 -9.09
CA ASP A 309 -15.58 -37.01 -9.49
C ASP A 309 -14.92 -37.95 -8.47
N VAL A 310 -15.16 -39.25 -8.59
CA VAL A 310 -14.95 -40.28 -7.56
C VAL A 310 -13.54 -40.35 -6.97
N MET A 311 -12.53 -39.92 -7.71
CA MET A 311 -11.14 -39.90 -7.25
C MET A 311 -10.82 -38.76 -6.29
N PHE A 312 -11.66 -37.73 -6.22
CA PHE A 312 -11.45 -36.56 -5.36
C PHE A 312 -12.15 -36.69 -4.01
N ASP A 313 -13.40 -37.16 -3.98
CA ASP A 313 -14.20 -37.24 -2.74
C ASP A 313 -15.07 -38.50 -2.61
N GLY A 314 -14.91 -39.48 -3.51
CA GLY A 314 -15.43 -40.84 -3.35
C GLY A 314 -16.84 -41.09 -3.89
N ASP A 315 -17.52 -40.08 -4.44
CA ASP A 315 -18.79 -40.20 -5.16
C ASP A 315 -18.72 -39.52 -6.54
N GLY A 316 -19.75 -39.74 -7.36
CA GLY A 316 -19.74 -39.30 -8.75
C GLY A 316 -20.24 -37.87 -8.91
N GLN A 317 -19.62 -37.13 -9.83
CA GLN A 317 -20.04 -35.79 -10.23
C GLN A 317 -21.52 -35.76 -10.67
N ASP A 318 -22.23 -34.65 -10.39
CA ASP A 318 -23.57 -34.44 -10.91
C ASP A 318 -23.56 -34.38 -12.45
N PRO A 319 -24.23 -35.30 -13.17
CA PRO A 319 -24.24 -35.31 -14.63
C PRO A 319 -24.87 -34.06 -15.26
N ARG A 320 -25.60 -33.27 -14.46
CA ARG A 320 -26.23 -32.01 -14.85
C ARG A 320 -25.52 -30.78 -14.29
N ALA A 321 -24.30 -30.90 -13.75
CA ALA A 321 -23.57 -29.82 -13.09
C ALA A 321 -23.55 -28.51 -13.91
N ASN A 322 -23.17 -28.59 -15.20
CA ASN A 322 -23.14 -27.43 -16.11
C ASN A 322 -24.50 -26.69 -16.23
N SER A 323 -25.63 -27.41 -16.17
CA SER A 323 -26.96 -26.78 -16.26
C SER A 323 -27.44 -26.15 -14.94
N LYS A 324 -26.71 -26.37 -13.84
CA LYS A 324 -27.06 -25.90 -12.50
C LYS A 324 -26.17 -24.76 -12.01
N LEU A 325 -25.14 -24.38 -12.76
CA LEU A 325 -24.24 -23.28 -12.39
C LEU A 325 -25.00 -21.95 -12.31
N ASP A 326 -24.73 -21.20 -11.26
CA ASP A 326 -25.29 -19.86 -11.05
C ASP A 326 -24.22 -18.77 -11.18
N TYR A 327 -24.07 -18.27 -12.41
CA TYR A 327 -23.12 -17.19 -12.72
C TYR A 327 -23.47 -15.84 -12.06
N SER A 328 -24.66 -15.68 -11.45
CA SER A 328 -24.97 -14.44 -10.73
C SER A 328 -24.11 -14.26 -9.48
N LYS A 329 -23.56 -15.37 -8.95
CA LYS A 329 -22.74 -15.40 -7.73
C LYS A 329 -21.26 -15.10 -7.95
N THR A 330 -20.79 -15.19 -9.18
CA THR A 330 -19.37 -15.04 -9.54
C THR A 330 -18.94 -13.58 -9.55
N PHE A 331 -17.63 -13.33 -9.49
CA PHE A 331 -17.08 -11.98 -9.57
C PHE A 331 -16.86 -11.55 -11.01
N ALA A 332 -16.19 -12.39 -11.80
CA ALA A 332 -15.67 -12.02 -13.11
C ALA A 332 -16.35 -12.77 -14.26
N PHE A 333 -16.64 -14.05 -14.08
CA PHE A 333 -16.94 -14.94 -15.19
C PHE A 333 -18.43 -15.29 -15.32
N LYS A 334 -18.87 -15.57 -16.55
CA LYS A 334 -20.22 -16.02 -16.91
C LYS A 334 -20.16 -17.03 -18.04
N ASP A 335 -21.22 -17.81 -18.20
CA ASP A 335 -21.46 -18.70 -19.34
C ASP A 335 -20.38 -19.77 -19.61
N PHE A 336 -19.47 -19.99 -18.65
CA PHE A 336 -18.42 -21.00 -18.74
C PHE A 336 -18.94 -22.41 -18.49
N LYS A 337 -18.27 -23.42 -19.04
CA LYS A 337 -18.55 -24.83 -18.85
C LYS A 337 -17.42 -25.51 -18.12
N LEU A 338 -17.77 -26.38 -17.18
CA LEU A 338 -16.84 -27.23 -16.47
C LEU A 338 -16.24 -28.28 -17.39
N VAL A 339 -14.95 -28.53 -17.20
CA VAL A 339 -14.24 -29.68 -17.73
C VAL A 339 -14.41 -30.84 -16.74
N THR A 340 -15.29 -31.76 -17.09
CA THR A 340 -15.70 -32.88 -16.22
C THR A 340 -14.70 -34.03 -16.21
N ASN A 341 -13.77 -34.08 -17.16
CA ASN A 341 -12.75 -35.12 -17.18
C ASN A 341 -11.73 -34.88 -16.04
N PRO A 342 -11.57 -35.80 -15.08
CA PRO A 342 -10.60 -35.65 -13.99
C PRO A 342 -9.15 -35.79 -14.46
N TYR A 343 -8.93 -36.30 -15.68
CA TYR A 343 -7.60 -36.42 -16.28
C TYR A 343 -7.19 -35.22 -17.14
N THR A 344 -8.07 -34.23 -17.28
CA THR A 344 -7.75 -32.96 -17.93
C THR A 344 -7.35 -31.93 -16.88
N TYR A 345 -6.33 -31.14 -17.20
CA TYR A 345 -5.73 -30.21 -16.26
C TYR A 345 -6.64 -29.00 -15.97
N GLU A 346 -7.36 -28.52 -16.98
CA GLU A 346 -8.26 -27.39 -16.88
C GLU A 346 -9.52 -27.71 -16.06
N TYR A 347 -10.03 -26.71 -15.33
CA TYR A 347 -11.27 -26.81 -14.55
C TYR A 347 -12.51 -26.47 -15.38
N SER A 348 -12.35 -25.56 -16.33
CA SER A 348 -13.43 -25.02 -17.16
C SER A 348 -12.89 -24.50 -18.49
N ASP A 349 -13.77 -24.00 -19.35
CA ASP A 349 -13.40 -23.29 -20.57
C ASP A 349 -13.17 -21.77 -20.37
N ILE A 350 -12.93 -21.31 -19.14
CA ILE A 350 -12.49 -19.93 -18.85
C ILE A 350 -11.08 -19.69 -19.38
N ASP A 351 -10.16 -20.62 -19.11
CA ASP A 351 -8.76 -20.50 -19.48
C ASP A 351 -8.57 -20.56 -21.01
N ASP A 352 -7.66 -19.72 -21.51
CA ASP A 352 -7.11 -19.88 -22.85
C ASP A 352 -5.92 -20.84 -22.75
N ASN A 353 -6.17 -22.14 -22.97
CA ASN A 353 -5.13 -23.15 -22.82
C ASN A 353 -4.05 -23.03 -23.94
N PRO A 354 -2.81 -23.47 -23.69
CA PRO A 354 -1.70 -23.30 -24.64
C PRO A 354 -1.95 -23.91 -26.03
N ILE A 355 -2.73 -25.00 -26.09
CA ILE A 355 -3.07 -25.70 -27.33
C ILE A 355 -3.97 -24.82 -28.21
N GLU A 356 -4.91 -24.08 -27.61
CA GLU A 356 -5.86 -23.21 -28.29
C GLU A 356 -5.28 -21.84 -28.65
N ARG A 357 -4.36 -21.31 -27.84
CA ARG A 357 -3.79 -19.96 -28.01
C ARG A 357 -3.00 -19.77 -29.30
N GLY A 358 -2.24 -20.80 -29.70
CA GLY A 358 -1.31 -20.69 -30.84
C GLY A 358 -0.15 -19.69 -30.62
N LEU A 359 0.11 -19.33 -29.36
CA LEU A 359 1.22 -18.46 -28.94
C LEU A 359 2.35 -19.30 -28.33
N GLY A 360 3.58 -18.81 -28.48
CA GLY A 360 4.74 -19.28 -27.76
C GLY A 360 5.51 -18.11 -27.16
N GLU A 361 6.53 -18.38 -26.34
CA GLU A 361 7.25 -17.36 -25.58
C GLU A 361 7.72 -16.15 -26.42
N ASN A 362 8.19 -16.40 -27.65
CA ASN A 362 8.71 -15.34 -28.52
C ASN A 362 7.64 -14.38 -29.08
N ASN A 363 6.35 -14.73 -29.00
CA ASN A 363 5.26 -13.91 -29.51
C ASN A 363 4.09 -13.75 -28.52
N ASP A 364 4.25 -14.21 -27.27
CA ASP A 364 3.28 -14.01 -26.20
C ASP A 364 3.54 -12.68 -25.49
N PHE A 365 2.70 -11.68 -25.79
CA PHE A 365 2.75 -10.35 -25.19
C PHE A 365 1.35 -9.81 -25.00
N PHE A 366 1.13 -9.12 -23.89
CA PHE A 366 -0.11 -8.40 -23.64
C PHE A 366 0.16 -6.92 -23.41
N THR A 367 -0.84 -6.09 -23.74
CA THR A 367 -0.74 -4.64 -23.63
C THR A 367 -1.64 -4.14 -22.52
N LEU A 368 -1.12 -3.22 -21.72
CA LEU A 368 -1.86 -2.54 -20.66
C LEU A 368 -2.72 -1.42 -21.24
N PHE A 369 -3.94 -1.27 -20.72
CA PHE A 369 -4.80 -0.15 -21.01
C PHE A 369 -4.27 1.11 -20.30
N GLN A 370 -4.41 2.26 -20.97
CA GLN A 370 -4.08 3.56 -20.41
C GLN A 370 -5.36 4.21 -19.85
N PHE A 371 -5.44 4.26 -18.53
CA PHE A 371 -6.58 4.83 -17.81
C PHE A 371 -6.39 6.32 -17.50
N SER A 372 -7.51 7.01 -17.25
CA SER A 372 -7.43 8.38 -16.79
C SER A 372 -7.08 8.43 -15.30
N ALA A 373 -5.93 9.00 -14.93
CA ALA A 373 -5.53 9.11 -13.52
C ALA A 373 -6.53 9.86 -12.65
N LYS A 374 -7.30 10.77 -13.26
CA LYS A 374 -8.28 11.63 -12.58
C LYS A 374 -9.66 10.99 -12.47
N TRP A 375 -10.10 10.29 -13.51
CA TRP A 375 -11.44 9.71 -13.58
C TRP A 375 -11.48 8.25 -13.15
N ASP A 376 -10.41 7.51 -13.41
CA ASP A 376 -10.26 6.07 -13.17
C ASP A 376 -9.01 5.78 -12.32
N PRO A 377 -8.88 6.38 -11.12
CA PRO A 377 -7.65 6.32 -10.33
C PRO A 377 -7.25 4.91 -9.91
N ILE A 378 -8.22 4.02 -9.69
CA ILE A 378 -7.98 2.63 -9.29
C ILE A 378 -7.26 1.85 -10.39
N PRO A 379 -7.85 1.65 -11.59
CA PRO A 379 -7.16 0.94 -12.64
C PRO A 379 -5.87 1.68 -13.07
N THR A 380 -5.80 3.03 -13.01
CA THR A 380 -4.54 3.75 -13.23
C THR A 380 -3.43 3.35 -12.25
N MET A 381 -3.71 3.22 -10.95
CA MET A 381 -2.73 2.72 -9.98
C MET A 381 -2.30 1.29 -10.30
N LEU A 382 -3.27 0.43 -10.60
CA LEU A 382 -3.04 -0.99 -10.86
C LEU A 382 -2.23 -1.25 -12.13
N THR A 383 -2.24 -0.33 -13.10
CA THR A 383 -1.50 -0.41 -14.36
C THR A 383 -0.27 0.50 -14.43
N GLN A 384 0.17 1.13 -13.32
CA GLN A 384 1.42 1.91 -13.34
C GLN A 384 2.60 1.03 -13.72
N ASN A 385 3.32 1.43 -14.76
CA ASN A 385 4.46 0.68 -15.25
C ASN A 385 5.39 1.55 -16.11
N HIS A 386 6.64 1.12 -16.27
CA HIS A 386 7.59 1.70 -17.22
C HIS A 386 7.39 1.17 -18.64
N LEU A 387 6.72 0.01 -18.79
CA LEU A 387 6.38 -0.58 -20.08
C LEU A 387 4.85 -0.72 -20.22
N THR A 388 4.34 -0.47 -21.42
CA THR A 388 2.92 -0.72 -21.75
C THR A 388 2.69 -2.11 -22.33
N THR A 389 3.73 -2.73 -22.89
CA THR A 389 3.69 -4.08 -23.46
C THR A 389 4.52 -4.99 -22.58
N ILE A 390 3.91 -6.05 -22.08
CA ILE A 390 4.49 -6.97 -21.10
C ILE A 390 4.57 -8.35 -21.75
N LYS A 391 5.65 -9.08 -21.47
CA LYS A 391 5.76 -10.49 -21.87
C LYS A 391 4.66 -11.30 -21.19
N GLY A 392 4.01 -12.17 -21.96
CA GLY A 392 3.12 -13.18 -21.41
C GLY A 392 3.91 -14.24 -20.66
N PHE A 393 3.20 -14.96 -19.80
CA PHE A 393 3.71 -16.07 -19.00
C PHE A 393 2.55 -17.01 -18.68
N MET A 394 2.84 -18.29 -18.52
CA MET A 394 1.82 -19.33 -18.40
C MET A 394 1.55 -19.68 -16.95
N GLY A 395 0.49 -20.46 -16.74
CA GLY A 395 0.10 -21.02 -15.46
C GLY A 395 -1.01 -22.05 -15.67
N GLN A 396 -1.56 -22.61 -14.59
CA GLN A 396 -2.75 -23.46 -14.67
C GLN A 396 -3.95 -22.72 -15.28
N THR A 397 -4.05 -21.42 -14.96
CA THR A 397 -4.91 -20.48 -15.66
C THR A 397 -3.99 -19.41 -16.23
N THR A 398 -3.71 -19.55 -17.51
CA THR A 398 -2.80 -18.67 -18.25
C THR A 398 -3.46 -17.34 -18.55
N ALA A 399 -4.71 -17.37 -19.02
CA ALA A 399 -5.42 -16.16 -19.41
C ALA A 399 -6.94 -16.40 -19.49
N PHE A 400 -7.71 -15.38 -19.85
CA PHE A 400 -9.16 -15.45 -19.80
C PHE A 400 -9.79 -15.17 -21.15
N LYS A 401 -10.66 -16.08 -21.60
CA LYS A 401 -11.49 -15.90 -22.79
C LYS A 401 -12.43 -14.71 -22.60
N ASN A 402 -12.23 -13.65 -23.39
CA ASN A 402 -12.98 -12.39 -23.27
C ASN A 402 -14.51 -12.59 -23.24
N ARG A 403 -15.04 -13.51 -24.07
CA ARG A 403 -16.48 -13.82 -24.15
C ARG A 403 -17.10 -14.31 -22.83
N MET A 404 -16.31 -14.88 -21.94
CA MET A 404 -16.75 -15.41 -20.65
C MET A 404 -16.67 -14.36 -19.53
N ILE A 405 -16.20 -13.14 -19.81
CA ILE A 405 -16.05 -12.09 -18.81
C ILE A 405 -17.36 -11.26 -18.74
N LYS A 406 -17.79 -10.94 -17.52
CA LYS A 406 -18.95 -10.07 -17.29
C LYS A 406 -18.68 -8.65 -17.79
N SER A 407 -19.73 -7.97 -18.23
CA SER A 407 -19.61 -6.66 -18.90
C SER A 407 -19.21 -5.52 -17.99
N ASP A 408 -19.38 -5.66 -16.68
CA ASP A 408 -19.03 -4.70 -15.64
C ASP A 408 -17.58 -4.86 -15.13
N VAL A 409 -16.86 -5.87 -15.59
CA VAL A 409 -15.44 -6.08 -15.29
C VAL A 409 -14.58 -5.12 -16.10
N VAL A 410 -13.61 -4.49 -15.43
CA VAL A 410 -12.65 -3.60 -16.06
C VAL A 410 -11.45 -4.41 -16.56
N ILE A 411 -11.32 -4.53 -17.87
CA ILE A 411 -10.14 -5.14 -18.52
C ILE A 411 -8.98 -4.14 -18.45
N MET A 412 -7.87 -4.56 -17.86
CA MET A 412 -6.68 -3.73 -17.66
C MET A 412 -5.50 -4.14 -18.54
N GLY A 413 -5.46 -5.39 -19.01
CA GLY A 413 -4.43 -5.88 -19.92
C GLY A 413 -4.92 -7.05 -20.77
N GLU A 414 -4.57 -7.03 -22.05
CA GLU A 414 -5.08 -8.01 -23.03
C GLU A 414 -4.08 -8.32 -24.15
N THR A 415 -4.22 -9.50 -24.74
CA THR A 415 -3.57 -9.93 -25.97
C THR A 415 -4.57 -9.77 -27.12
N LYS A 416 -4.59 -8.58 -27.74
CA LYS A 416 -5.61 -8.18 -28.74
C LYS A 416 -5.71 -9.12 -29.94
N SER A 417 -4.59 -9.70 -30.39
CA SER A 417 -4.54 -10.54 -31.59
C SER A 417 -5.38 -11.81 -31.49
N ILE A 418 -5.59 -12.32 -30.28
CA ILE A 418 -6.35 -13.55 -30.03
C ILE A 418 -7.56 -13.34 -29.09
N ASN A 419 -7.89 -12.08 -28.77
CA ASN A 419 -9.03 -11.71 -27.92
C ASN A 419 -8.98 -12.35 -26.51
N GLU A 420 -7.81 -12.29 -25.91
CA GLU A 420 -7.49 -12.87 -24.61
C GLU A 420 -7.26 -11.77 -23.57
N VAL A 421 -7.86 -11.91 -22.38
CA VAL A 421 -7.63 -10.98 -21.27
C VAL A 421 -6.61 -11.58 -20.30
N ARG A 422 -5.65 -10.77 -19.87
CA ARG A 422 -4.57 -11.17 -18.97
C ARG A 422 -4.71 -10.58 -17.58
N TYR A 423 -5.25 -9.36 -17.49
CA TYR A 423 -5.28 -8.61 -16.25
C TYR A 423 -6.60 -7.83 -16.16
N MET A 424 -7.33 -7.98 -15.07
CA MET A 424 -8.65 -7.37 -14.93
C MET A 424 -9.03 -7.10 -13.47
N HIS A 425 -9.96 -6.18 -13.29
CA HIS A 425 -10.35 -5.65 -11.98
C HIS A 425 -11.85 -5.46 -11.89
N GLY A 426 -12.37 -5.55 -10.67
CA GLY A 426 -13.76 -5.22 -10.39
C GLY A 426 -14.01 -4.86 -8.93
N THR A 427 -15.27 -4.59 -8.64
CA THR A 427 -15.75 -4.29 -7.29
C THR A 427 -16.71 -5.37 -6.81
N TYR A 428 -16.75 -5.57 -5.50
CA TYR A 428 -17.78 -6.41 -4.88
C TYR A 428 -18.16 -5.81 -3.53
N GLY A 429 -19.42 -5.42 -3.38
CA GLY A 429 -19.88 -4.66 -2.21
C GLY A 429 -19.07 -3.36 -2.05
N LYS A 430 -18.35 -3.22 -0.94
CA LYS A 430 -17.54 -2.02 -0.63
C LYS A 430 -16.06 -2.16 -1.01
N GLY A 431 -15.62 -3.37 -1.35
CA GLY A 431 -14.24 -3.69 -1.66
C GLY A 431 -14.01 -3.98 -3.13
N THR A 432 -12.84 -4.52 -3.42
CA THR A 432 -12.32 -4.66 -4.77
C THR A 432 -11.61 -5.99 -4.94
N TRP A 433 -11.52 -6.42 -6.18
CA TRP A 433 -10.76 -7.61 -6.55
C TRP A 433 -9.99 -7.39 -7.84
N THR A 434 -8.89 -8.11 -8.00
CA THR A 434 -8.07 -8.10 -9.20
C THR A 434 -7.64 -9.52 -9.53
N PHE A 435 -7.83 -9.92 -10.79
CA PHE A 435 -7.37 -11.20 -11.34
C PHE A 435 -6.26 -10.96 -12.35
N TYR A 436 -5.18 -11.72 -12.22
CA TYR A 436 -4.02 -11.67 -13.11
C TYR A 436 -3.63 -13.08 -13.55
N GLY A 437 -3.77 -13.36 -14.84
CA GLY A 437 -3.49 -14.66 -15.44
C GLY A 437 -1.99 -14.98 -15.52
N GLY A 438 -1.67 -16.26 -15.46
CA GLY A 438 -0.31 -16.77 -15.39
C GLY A 438 0.23 -16.94 -13.97
N HIS A 439 1.40 -17.55 -13.88
CA HIS A 439 2.06 -17.91 -12.63
C HIS A 439 3.20 -16.93 -12.28
N ASP A 440 4.30 -16.95 -13.03
CA ASP A 440 5.50 -16.14 -12.77
C ASP A 440 5.84 -15.23 -13.97
N PRO A 441 5.87 -13.89 -13.79
CA PRO A 441 6.21 -12.96 -14.86
C PRO A 441 7.57 -13.12 -15.56
N GLU A 442 8.56 -13.75 -14.93
CA GLU A 442 9.91 -13.91 -15.49
C GLU A 442 10.28 -15.39 -15.72
N ASP A 443 9.31 -16.30 -15.57
CA ASP A 443 9.41 -17.71 -15.93
C ASP A 443 8.18 -18.11 -16.77
N TYR A 444 8.40 -18.30 -18.07
CA TYR A 444 7.33 -18.42 -19.05
C TYR A 444 6.41 -19.63 -18.82
N GLU A 445 6.92 -20.79 -18.38
CA GLU A 445 6.09 -21.99 -18.15
C GLU A 445 5.95 -22.37 -16.68
N HIS A 446 6.96 -22.11 -15.85
CA HIS A 446 7.12 -22.55 -14.47
C HIS A 446 6.55 -23.95 -14.17
N ARG A 447 7.36 -24.97 -14.40
CA ARG A 447 6.97 -26.37 -14.20
C ARG A 447 7.17 -26.79 -12.75
N VAL A 448 6.33 -27.73 -12.29
CA VAL A 448 6.46 -28.31 -10.95
C VAL A 448 7.86 -28.89 -10.74
N GLY A 449 8.54 -28.43 -9.69
CA GLY A 449 9.90 -28.83 -9.32
C GLY A 449 11.02 -28.02 -9.97
N GLU A 450 10.70 -26.98 -10.76
CA GLU A 450 11.70 -25.99 -11.18
C GLU A 450 12.13 -25.11 -9.99
N GLU A 451 13.32 -24.52 -10.11
CA GLU A 451 13.87 -23.64 -9.06
C GLU A 451 13.16 -22.27 -9.09
N PRO A 452 13.06 -21.57 -7.94
CA PRO A 452 12.48 -20.25 -7.91
C PRO A 452 13.25 -19.25 -8.79
N THR A 453 12.50 -18.34 -9.42
CA THR A 453 13.05 -17.19 -10.14
C THR A 453 13.97 -16.35 -9.24
N ASP A 454 15.19 -16.05 -9.72
CA ASP A 454 16.09 -15.13 -9.02
C ASP A 454 15.81 -13.67 -9.43
N LEU A 455 15.01 -12.97 -8.62
CA LEU A 455 14.67 -11.57 -8.85
C LEU A 455 15.87 -10.60 -8.81
N ASN A 456 17.06 -11.01 -8.36
CA ASN A 456 18.26 -10.19 -8.52
C ASN A 456 18.66 -10.02 -10.00
N LEU A 457 18.25 -10.96 -10.86
CA LEU A 457 18.45 -10.88 -12.31
C LEU A 457 17.37 -10.06 -13.02
N HIS A 458 16.24 -9.80 -12.34
CA HIS A 458 15.06 -9.12 -12.88
C HIS A 458 14.58 -7.94 -12.01
N PRO A 459 15.46 -7.03 -11.55
CA PRO A 459 15.12 -5.96 -10.59
C PRO A 459 14.08 -4.96 -11.12
N ASN A 460 13.87 -4.94 -12.43
CA ASN A 460 12.97 -4.04 -13.15
C ASN A 460 11.86 -4.81 -13.90
N SER A 461 11.52 -6.04 -13.48
CA SER A 461 10.46 -6.81 -14.14
C SER A 461 9.14 -6.06 -14.18
N ALA A 462 8.61 -5.86 -15.40
CA ALA A 462 7.37 -5.14 -15.60
C ALA A 462 6.15 -5.93 -15.12
N GLY A 463 6.14 -7.26 -15.26
CA GLY A 463 5.00 -8.06 -14.78
C GLY A 463 4.96 -8.18 -13.25
N TYR A 464 6.11 -8.27 -12.57
CA TYR A 464 6.18 -8.22 -11.11
C TYR A 464 5.76 -6.86 -10.53
N ARG A 465 6.02 -5.76 -11.24
CA ARG A 465 5.50 -4.44 -10.84
C ARG A 465 3.98 -4.40 -10.78
N LEU A 466 3.28 -5.12 -11.67
CA LEU A 466 1.81 -5.18 -11.63
C LEU A 466 1.32 -5.85 -10.35
N ILE A 467 2.00 -6.88 -9.86
CA ILE A 467 1.71 -7.50 -8.57
C ILE A 467 1.89 -6.47 -7.45
N LEU A 468 3.05 -5.79 -7.41
CA LEU A 468 3.35 -4.80 -6.36
C LEU A 468 2.41 -3.58 -6.37
N ASN A 469 1.88 -3.18 -7.53
CA ASN A 469 0.87 -2.13 -7.61
C ASN A 469 -0.37 -2.44 -6.75
N ASN A 470 -0.77 -3.72 -6.68
CA ASN A 470 -1.93 -4.15 -5.91
C ASN A 470 -1.71 -4.01 -4.39
N ILE A 471 -0.45 -4.09 -3.93
CA ILE A 471 -0.12 -4.06 -2.50
C ILE A 471 -0.21 -2.66 -1.92
N LEU A 472 0.23 -1.63 -2.64
CA LEU A 472 0.18 -0.24 -2.15
C LEU A 472 -1.19 0.42 -2.33
N PHE A 473 -2.06 -0.15 -3.16
CA PHE A 473 -3.40 0.40 -3.41
C PHE A 473 -4.22 0.69 -2.13
N PRO A 474 -4.31 -0.21 -1.13
CA PRO A 474 -5.09 0.06 0.08
C PRO A 474 -4.49 1.16 0.97
N ALA A 475 -3.22 1.54 0.75
CA ALA A 475 -2.58 2.66 1.43
C ALA A 475 -3.08 4.03 0.92
N ALA A 476 -3.66 4.07 -0.28
CA ALA A 476 -4.08 5.29 -0.93
C ALA A 476 -5.31 5.89 -0.24
N LYS A 477 -5.19 7.17 0.14
CA LYS A 477 -6.29 7.92 0.73
C LYS A 477 -7.42 8.08 -0.30
N LYS A 478 -8.63 7.62 0.05
CA LYS A 478 -9.81 7.85 -0.78
C LYS A 478 -10.05 9.36 -0.94
N LYS A 479 -9.93 9.89 -2.15
CA LYS A 479 -10.35 11.26 -2.47
C LYS A 479 -11.85 11.36 -2.24
N LYS A 480 -12.29 12.36 -1.46
CA LYS A 480 -13.72 12.69 -1.39
C LYS A 480 -14.11 13.20 -2.78
N GLN A 481 -15.01 12.49 -3.46
CA GLN A 481 -15.59 13.02 -4.70
C GLN A 481 -16.30 14.33 -4.36
N LYS A 482 -15.99 15.39 -5.10
CA LYS A 482 -16.77 16.63 -5.02
C LYS A 482 -18.12 16.31 -5.66
N THR A 483 -19.19 16.46 -4.89
CA THR A 483 -20.58 16.40 -5.35
C THR A 483 -20.99 17.73 -5.96
#